data_AF-A0A359HK41-F1
#
_entry.id   AF-A0A359HK41-F1
#
_cell.length_a   1.000
_cell.length_b   1.000
_cell.length_c   1.000
_cell.angle_alpha   90.00
_cell.angle_beta   90.00
_cell.angle_gamma   90.00
#
_symmetry.space_group_name_H-M   'P 1'
#
loop_
_entity.id
_entity.type
_entity.pdbx_description
1 polymer ?
#
loop_
_entity_poly.entity_id
_entity_poly.type
_entity_poly.pdbx_seq_one_letter_code
_entity_poly.pdbx_strand_id
1 'polypeptide(L)' 'HAGQVIVADGTEAAARRLERVLTTDPGMGVVRHADAGYPEAIAFAEQHNIKIPMKKND' A
#
# COMPACT_ATOMS: atom_id res chain seq x y z
N HIS A 1 -14.90 -1.13 7.91
CA HIS A 1 -13.93 -0.02 8.03
C HIS A 1 -12.91 -0.38 9.11
N ALA A 2 -11.71 0.18 9.05
CA ALA A 2 -10.65 0.00 10.05
C ALA A 2 -9.92 1.34 10.23
N GLY A 3 -9.27 1.53 11.38
CA GLY A 3 -8.49 2.73 11.67
C GLY A 3 -7.05 2.37 12.04
N GLN A 4 -6.11 3.25 11.70
CA GLN A 4 -4.68 3.09 11.95
C GLN A 4 -4.16 4.40 12.58
N VAL A 5 -3.36 4.29 13.63
CA VAL A 5 -2.60 5.41 14.22
C VAL A 5 -1.18 4.93 14.54
N ILE A 6 -0.18 5.75 14.20
CA ILE A 6 1.24 5.50 14.52
C ILE A 6 1.89 6.80 15.01
N VAL A 7 2.80 6.68 15.98
CA VAL A 7 3.51 7.82 16.58
C VAL A 7 4.92 7.92 16.02
N ALA A 8 5.32 9.14 15.66
CA ALA A 8 6.71 9.49 15.35
C ALA A 8 7.39 10.07 16.60
N ASP A 9 8.03 9.20 17.38
CA ASP A 9 8.69 9.58 18.65
C ASP A 9 10.18 9.94 18.50
N GLY A 10 10.70 9.97 17.27
CA GLY A 10 12.09 10.28 16.95
C GLY A 10 13.07 9.09 17.06
N THR A 11 12.59 7.89 17.42
CA THR A 11 13.44 6.70 17.47
C THR A 11 13.62 6.03 16.10
N GLU A 12 14.77 5.37 15.89
CA GLU A 12 15.01 4.51 14.72
C GLU A 12 13.98 3.39 14.59
N ALA A 13 13.50 2.87 15.72
CA ALA A 13 12.45 1.87 15.74
C ALA A 13 11.12 2.41 15.20
N ALA A 14 10.76 3.65 15.54
CA ALA A 14 9.58 4.30 14.98
C ALA A 14 9.75 4.60 13.49
N ALA A 15 10.93 5.07 13.06
CA ALA A 15 11.22 5.30 11.64
C ALA A 15 10.97 4.05 10.78
N ARG A 16 11.45 2.88 11.22
CA ARG A 16 11.21 1.59 10.53
C ARG A 16 9.73 1.19 10.50
N ARG A 17 8.97 1.51 11.54
CA ARG A 17 7.52 1.21 11.59
C ARG A 17 6.73 2.16 10.69
N LEU A 18 7.10 3.44 10.67
CA LEU A 18 6.49 4.47 9.82
C LEU A 18 6.65 4.14 8.35
N GLU A 19 7.87 3.81 7.92
CA GLU A 19 8.16 3.43 6.53
C GLU A 19 7.25 2.28 6.07
N ARG A 20 7.07 1.27 6.90
CA ARG A 20 6.19 0.13 6.59
C ARG A 20 4.72 0.53 6.58
N VAL A 21 4.22 1.11 7.67
CA VAL A 21 2.80 1.38 7.86
C VAL A 21 2.29 2.39 6.83
N LEU A 22 3.04 3.48 6.62
CA LEU A 22 2.67 4.52 5.66
C LEU A 22 2.86 4.08 4.20
N THR A 23 3.52 2.95 3.95
CA THR A 23 3.53 2.29 2.63
C THR A 23 2.35 1.31 2.49
N THR A 24 2.13 0.46 3.49
CA THR A 24 1.17 -0.64 3.40
C THR A 24 -0.29 -0.21 3.56
N ASP A 25 -0.57 0.78 4.40
CA ASP A 25 -1.95 1.24 4.65
C ASP A 25 -2.58 1.86 3.39
N PRO A 26 -1.97 2.86 2.73
CA PRO A 26 -2.48 3.34 1.44
C PRO A 26 -2.34 2.29 0.33
N GLY A 27 -1.27 1.47 0.37
CA GLY A 27 -1.07 0.38 -0.59
C GLY A 27 -2.25 -0.61 -0.61
N MET A 28 -2.84 -0.91 0.54
CA MET A 28 -4.05 -1.74 0.63
C MET A 28 -5.24 -1.13 -0.13
N GLY A 29 -5.38 0.19 -0.09
CA GLY A 29 -6.36 0.93 -0.89
C GLY A 29 -6.13 0.71 -2.39
N VAL A 30 -4.90 0.86 -2.86
CA VAL A 30 -4.56 0.62 -4.27
C VAL A 30 -4.85 -0.82 -4.68
N VAL A 31 -4.37 -1.80 -3.90
CA VAL A 31 -4.61 -3.23 -4.17
C VAL A 31 -6.10 -3.52 -4.27
N ARG A 32 -6.90 -2.99 -3.36
CA ARG A 32 -8.36 -3.18 -3.35
C ARG A 32 -9.03 -2.60 -4.60
N HIS A 33 -8.64 -1.41 -5.05
CA HIS A 33 -9.22 -0.81 -6.25
C HIS A 33 -8.70 -1.48 -7.53
N ALA A 34 -7.45 -1.91 -7.57
CA ALA A 34 -6.92 -2.67 -8.69
C ALA A 34 -7.64 -4.02 -8.85
N ASP A 35 -7.90 -4.73 -7.74
CA ASP A 35 -8.69 -5.98 -7.73
C ASP A 35 -10.14 -5.75 -8.23
N ALA A 36 -10.73 -4.60 -7.90
CA ALA A 36 -12.04 -4.21 -8.43
C ALA A 36 -12.03 -3.73 -9.90
N GLY A 37 -10.87 -3.72 -10.56
CA GLY A 37 -10.74 -3.42 -11.99
C GLY A 37 -10.59 -1.95 -12.35
N TYR A 38 -10.26 -1.07 -11.40
CA TYR A 38 -10.08 0.36 -11.69
C TYR A 38 -8.75 0.60 -12.45
N PRO A 39 -8.78 1.15 -13.69
CA PRO A 39 -7.59 1.30 -14.52
C PRO A 39 -6.50 2.17 -13.89
N GLU A 40 -6.89 3.25 -13.22
CA GLU A 40 -5.96 4.16 -12.53
C GLU A 40 -5.20 3.46 -11.41
N ALA A 41 -5.86 2.59 -10.64
CA ALA A 41 -5.23 1.83 -9.56
C ALA A 41 -4.29 0.74 -10.11
N ILE A 42 -4.64 0.11 -11.23
CA ILE A 42 -3.78 -0.87 -11.91
C ILE A 42 -2.51 -0.17 -12.42
N ALA A 43 -2.65 0.97 -13.10
CA ALA A 43 -1.52 1.76 -13.60
C ALA A 43 -0.62 2.26 -12.45
N PHE A 44 -1.22 2.74 -11.36
CA PHE A 44 -0.47 3.16 -10.17
C PHE A 44 0.32 1.97 -9.57
N ALA A 45 -0.32 0.80 -9.46
CA ALA A 45 0.34 -0.40 -8.93
C ALA A 45 1.54 -0.84 -9.80
N GLU A 46 1.44 -0.71 -11.13
CA GLU A 46 2.55 -0.98 -12.05
C GLU A 46 3.69 0.02 -11.88
N GLN A 47 3.37 1.31 -11.91
CA GLN A 47 4.37 2.39 -11.81
C GLN A 47 5.15 2.32 -10.49
N HIS A 48 4.50 1.91 -9.40
CA HIS A 48 5.09 1.85 -8.07
C HIS A 48 5.52 0.44 -7.64
N ASN A 49 5.51 -0.55 -8.55
CA ASN A 49 5.91 -1.94 -8.28
C ASN A 49 5.17 -2.57 -7.09
N ILE A 50 3.88 -2.27 -6.93
CA ILE A 50 3.04 -2.87 -5.88
C ILE A 50 2.73 -4.31 -6.27
N LYS A 51 3.12 -5.26 -5.41
CA LYS A 51 2.91 -6.69 -5.66
C LYS A 51 1.44 -7.08 -5.46
N ILE A 52 0.77 -7.46 -6.54
CA ILE A 52 -0.61 -7.99 -6.53
C ILE A 52 -0.57 -9.45 -7.00
N PRO A 53 -0.66 -10.45 -6.10
CA PRO A 53 -0.46 -11.85 -6.47
C PRO A 53 -1.47 -12.41 -7.48
N MET A 54 -2.70 -11.90 -7.47
CA MET A 54 -3.80 -12.38 -8.32
C MET A 54 -3.86 -11.70 -9.69
N LYS A 55 -2.95 -10.75 -9.96
CA LYS A 55 -2.89 -10.10 -11.26
C LYS A 55 -2.55 -11.17 -12.29
N LYS A 56 -3.48 -11.44 -13.21
CA LYS A 56 -3.24 -12.37 -14.32
C LYS A 56 -2.04 -11.82 -15.09
N ASN A 57 -0.95 -12.58 -15.12
CA ASN A 57 0.07 -12.38 -16.13
C ASN A 57 -0.59 -12.79 -17.45
N ASP A 58 -0.71 -11.85 -18.38
CA ASP A 58 -0.94 -12.17 -19.78
C ASP A 58 0.36 -12.71 -20.40
#